data_AF-A0A8H5BTQ9-F1
#
_entry.id   AF-A0A8H5BTQ9-F1
#
_cell.length_a   1.000
_cell.length_b   1.000
_cell.length_c   1.000
_cell.angle_alpha   90.00
_cell.angle_beta   90.00
_cell.angle_gamma   90.00
#
_symmetry.space_group_name_H-M   'P 1'
#
loop_
_entity.id
_entity.type
_entity.pdbx_description
1 polymer ?
#
loop_
_entity_poly.entity_id
_entity_poly.type
_entity_poly.pdbx_seq_one_letter_code
_entity_poly.pdbx_strand_id
1 'polypeptide(L)'
;MSLLYKGFRILCRNEKVPYRPPPTNSGCSSPMPSAVQMSLPFPPSSLKNMVSPYAGPSSLYDGQFAFARVKGEVCLVQVSCSSPSSPFLPIDVNVFKHEFITIFRFSESTTLHPADFQVIEAIDDSLLRYEEENQTVFLAKSLMEHLRRFSADPRKARLQQQQRLLASRPSYPSQRYRQR
;
A
#
# COMPACT_ATOMS: atom_id res chain seq x y z
N MET A 1 24.12 -25.59 -0.18
CA MET A 1 24.17 -24.55 0.88
C MET A 1 22.85 -24.61 1.63
N SER A 2 22.87 -25.20 2.82
CA SER A 2 21.68 -25.43 3.66
C SER A 2 21.45 -24.23 4.56
N LEU A 3 20.29 -23.57 4.43
CA LEU A 3 19.86 -22.56 5.39
C LEU A 3 18.72 -23.14 6.24
N LEU A 4 19.04 -23.39 7.50
CA LEU A 4 18.11 -23.74 8.57
C LEU A 4 17.13 -22.58 8.79
N TYR A 5 15.83 -22.86 8.67
CA TYR A 5 14.80 -22.06 9.33
C TYR A 5 14.76 -22.47 10.81
N LYS A 6 15.33 -21.64 11.68
CA LYS A 6 15.12 -21.71 13.14
C LYS A 6 14.07 -20.68 13.53
N GLY A 7 13.05 -21.17 14.25
CA GLY A 7 11.82 -20.47 14.55
C GLY A 7 11.98 -19.12 15.24
N PHE A 8 11.25 -18.14 14.72
CA PHE A 8 10.98 -16.88 15.40
C PHE A 8 9.71 -17.05 16.24
N ARG A 9 9.88 -17.28 17.55
CA ARG A 9 8.84 -17.02 18.55
C ARG A 9 9.08 -15.62 19.10
N ILE A 10 8.30 -14.64 18.63
CA ILE A 10 8.25 -13.32 19.28
C ILE A 10 7.17 -13.40 20.34
N LEU A 11 7.57 -13.33 21.60
CA LEU A 11 6.69 -13.14 22.74
C LEU A 11 6.11 -11.72 22.66
N CYS A 12 4.87 -11.60 22.19
CA CYS A 12 4.13 -10.33 22.24
C CYS A 12 3.93 -9.93 23.70
N ARG A 13 4.65 -8.90 24.14
CA ARG A 13 4.43 -8.25 25.42
C ARG A 13 3.24 -7.30 25.23
N ASN A 14 2.10 -7.71 25.76
CA ASN A 14 0.80 -7.08 25.57
C ASN A 14 0.70 -5.84 26.49
N GLU A 15 1.19 -4.70 26.03
CA GLU A 15 1.08 -3.43 26.77
C GLU A 15 -0.21 -2.73 26.35
N LYS A 16 -1.21 -2.85 27.22
CA LYS A 16 -2.59 -2.40 27.04
C LYS A 16 -2.65 -0.88 27.15
N VAL A 17 -2.65 -0.17 26.02
CA VAL A 17 -2.83 1.29 26.00
C VAL A 17 -4.31 1.64 26.26
N PRO A 18 -4.62 2.54 27.21
CA PRO A 18 -6.00 2.90 27.55
C PRO A 18 -6.63 3.79 26.46
N TYR A 19 -7.77 3.33 25.95
CA TYR A 19 -8.60 4.04 24.97
C TYR A 19 -9.20 5.32 25.57
N ARG A 20 -9.05 6.46 24.88
CA ARG A 20 -9.63 7.75 25.28
C ARG A 20 -10.85 8.02 24.38
N PRO A 21 -12.09 7.99 24.90
CA PRO A 21 -13.27 8.25 24.07
C PRO A 21 -13.37 9.73 23.66
N PRO A 22 -13.87 10.04 22.46
CA PRO A 22 -14.08 11.41 22.00
C PRO A 22 -15.26 12.09 22.72
N PRO A 23 -15.25 13.43 22.82
CA PRO A 23 -16.31 14.18 23.50
C PRO A 23 -17.62 14.16 22.70
N THR A 24 -18.69 13.74 23.35
CA THR A 24 -20.07 13.83 22.86
C THR A 24 -20.57 15.26 22.97
N ASN A 25 -20.93 15.87 21.84
CA ASN A 25 -21.54 17.18 21.79
C ASN A 25 -23.07 17.02 21.85
N SER A 26 -23.68 17.49 22.95
CA SER A 26 -25.12 17.42 23.20
C SER A 26 -25.74 18.82 23.20
N GLY A 27 -26.70 19.04 22.31
CA GLY A 27 -27.68 20.13 22.35
C GLY A 27 -28.72 19.88 21.25
N CYS A 28 -29.91 19.35 21.54
CA CYS A 28 -31.09 20.05 22.07
C CYS A 28 -31.49 21.25 21.19
N SER A 29 -32.71 21.49 20.73
CA SER A 29 -34.01 20.81 20.71
C SER A 29 -34.87 21.67 19.78
N SER A 30 -35.75 21.11 18.95
CA SER A 30 -36.99 21.81 18.56
C SER A 30 -38.06 20.83 18.04
N PRO A 31 -39.36 21.14 18.25
CA PRO A 31 -40.46 20.19 18.13
C PRO A 31 -41.22 20.24 16.79
N MET A 32 -41.97 19.17 16.55
CA MET A 32 -42.87 18.95 15.40
C MET A 32 -44.06 19.92 15.32
N PRO A 33 -44.79 19.91 14.19
CA PRO A 33 -46.15 19.34 14.28
C PRO A 33 -46.59 18.41 13.13
N SER A 34 -47.33 17.39 13.56
CA SER A 34 -48.51 16.68 13.00
C SER A 34 -48.77 16.48 11.50
N ALA A 35 -48.88 15.18 11.18
CA ALA A 35 -49.99 14.47 10.52
C ALA A 35 -50.34 14.76 9.04
N VAL A 36 -50.19 13.73 8.17
CA VAL A 36 -51.33 13.12 7.45
C VAL A 36 -51.02 11.63 7.22
N GLN A 37 -51.96 10.79 7.65
CA GLN A 37 -52.01 9.34 7.47
C GLN A 37 -52.72 9.05 6.13
N MET A 38 -52.07 8.37 5.19
CA MET A 38 -52.74 7.73 4.06
C MET A 38 -52.21 6.32 3.83
N SER A 39 -53.16 5.42 3.65
CA SER A 39 -53.10 3.96 3.69
C SER A 39 -52.51 3.34 2.41
N LEU A 40 -51.90 2.16 2.60
CA LEU A 40 -51.31 1.25 1.61
C LEU A 40 -52.32 0.72 0.55
N PRO A 41 -51.82 0.17 -0.58
CA PRO A 41 -51.64 -1.29 -0.63
C PRO A 41 -50.30 -1.76 -1.24
N PHE A 42 -49.74 -2.82 -0.65
CA PHE A 42 -48.58 -3.58 -1.14
C PHE A 42 -48.90 -4.37 -2.41
N PRO A 43 -47.92 -4.55 -3.32
CA PRO A 43 -47.77 -5.77 -4.11
C PRO A 43 -46.62 -6.65 -3.57
N PRO A 44 -46.77 -7.99 -3.59
CA PRO A 44 -45.72 -8.93 -3.19
C PRO A 44 -44.86 -9.31 -4.41
N SER A 45 -43.60 -8.87 -4.43
CA SER A 45 -42.61 -9.36 -5.40
C SER A 45 -41.42 -9.94 -4.66
N SER A 46 -41.44 -11.27 -4.56
CA SER A 46 -40.26 -12.09 -4.30
C SER A 46 -39.10 -11.66 -5.20
N LEU A 47 -37.99 -11.25 -4.60
CA LEU A 47 -36.67 -11.54 -5.13
C LEU A 47 -35.72 -11.74 -3.95
N LYS A 48 -35.25 -12.98 -3.86
CA LYS A 48 -34.30 -13.48 -2.88
C LYS A 48 -32.94 -12.82 -3.15
N ASN A 49 -32.70 -11.64 -2.59
CA ASN A 49 -31.34 -11.18 -2.40
C ASN A 49 -30.80 -11.90 -1.16
N MET A 50 -30.16 -13.04 -1.40
CA MET A 50 -29.19 -13.60 -0.46
C MET A 50 -28.03 -12.61 -0.33
N VAL A 51 -28.24 -11.55 0.44
CA VAL A 51 -27.15 -10.82 1.07
C VAL A 51 -26.56 -11.79 2.08
N SER A 52 -25.43 -12.39 1.70
CA SER A 52 -24.61 -13.20 2.59
C SER A 52 -24.23 -12.35 3.81
N PRO A 53 -24.60 -12.73 5.05
CA PRO A 53 -24.20 -12.01 6.25
C PRO A 53 -22.71 -12.23 6.62
N TYR A 54 -21.95 -12.93 5.78
CA TYR A 54 -20.52 -13.19 5.99
C TYR A 54 -19.61 -12.17 5.31
N ALA A 55 -20.09 -10.95 5.05
CA ALA A 55 -19.19 -9.81 5.07
C ALA A 55 -18.76 -9.62 6.53
N GLY A 56 -17.69 -10.33 6.91
CA GLY A 56 -16.92 -9.99 8.11
C GLY A 56 -16.59 -8.49 8.09
N PRO A 57 -16.31 -7.86 9.26
CA PRO A 57 -16.19 -6.42 9.37
C PRO A 57 -15.32 -5.91 8.23
N SER A 58 -15.98 -5.22 7.29
CA SER A 58 -15.36 -4.49 6.19
C SER A 58 -14.26 -3.68 6.84
N SER A 59 -13.03 -4.09 6.54
CA SER A 59 -11.81 -3.53 7.09
C SER A 59 -11.94 -2.02 7.08
N LEU A 60 -11.81 -1.37 8.24
CA LEU A 60 -11.89 0.08 8.44
C LEU A 60 -10.86 0.90 7.60
N TYR A 61 -10.17 0.23 6.69
CA TYR A 61 -9.22 0.72 5.71
C TYR A 61 -9.72 0.34 4.31
N ASP A 62 -10.80 0.97 3.87
CA ASP A 62 -11.33 0.91 2.50
C ASP A 62 -10.36 1.62 1.54
N GLY A 63 -9.16 1.05 1.36
CA GLY A 63 -8.15 1.61 0.50
C GLY A 63 -7.49 0.54 -0.35
N GLN A 64 -7.46 0.76 -1.66
CA GLN A 64 -6.90 -0.19 -2.61
C GLN A 64 -5.37 -0.03 -2.67
N PHE A 65 -4.65 -1.15 -2.56
CA PHE A 65 -3.21 -1.16 -2.76
C PHE A 65 -2.85 -1.16 -4.24
N ALA A 66 -1.85 -0.36 -4.61
CA ALA A 66 -1.37 -0.28 -5.98
C ALA A 66 0.12 0.08 -6.03
N PHE A 67 0.79 -0.30 -7.10
CA PHE A 67 2.04 0.35 -7.48
C PHE A 67 1.73 1.65 -8.20
N ALA A 68 2.30 2.74 -7.71
CA ALA A 68 2.14 4.05 -8.30
C ALA A 68 3.47 4.77 -8.41
N ARG A 69 3.54 5.67 -9.38
CA ARG A 69 4.62 6.62 -9.51
C ARG A 69 4.26 7.87 -8.73
N VAL A 70 5.04 8.16 -7.69
CA VAL A 70 4.91 9.34 -6.83
C VAL A 70 6.14 10.20 -7.04
N LYS A 71 5.96 11.41 -7.58
CA LYS A 71 7.08 12.35 -7.85
C LYS A 71 8.22 11.72 -8.68
N GLY A 72 7.89 10.79 -9.57
CA GLY A 72 8.84 10.13 -10.46
C GLY A 72 9.43 8.81 -9.94
N GLU A 73 9.22 8.45 -8.66
CA GLU A 73 9.66 7.18 -8.07
C GLU A 73 8.51 6.17 -7.97
N VAL A 74 8.81 4.88 -8.11
CA VAL A 74 7.80 3.80 -8.02
C VAL A 74 7.72 3.29 -6.59
N CYS A 75 6.55 3.45 -5.97
CA CYS A 75 6.28 3.07 -4.58
C CYS A 75 5.03 2.21 -4.49
N LEU A 76 4.90 1.48 -3.39
CA LEU A 76 3.64 0.86 -3.00
C LEU A 76 2.78 1.93 -2.30
N VAL A 77 1.55 2.09 -2.75
CA VAL A 77 0.61 3.05 -2.18
C VAL A 77 -0.69 2.36 -1.80
N GLN A 78 -1.38 2.91 -0.80
CA GLN A 78 -2.76 2.61 -0.50
C GLN A 78 -3.59 3.86 -0.79
N VAL A 79 -4.53 3.76 -1.72
CA VAL A 79 -5.38 4.87 -2.14
C VAL A 79 -6.68 4.83 -1.35
N SER A 80 -7.02 5.93 -0.68
CA SER A 80 -8.26 6.02 0.12
C SER A 80 -9.47 6.02 -0.82
N CYS A 81 -10.41 5.09 -0.65
CA CYS A 81 -11.58 4.96 -1.53
C CYS A 81 -12.59 6.13 -1.38
N SER A 82 -12.38 7.01 -0.39
CA SER A 82 -13.13 8.26 -0.21
C SER A 82 -12.72 9.38 -1.18
N SER A 83 -11.73 9.14 -2.05
CA SER A 83 -11.29 10.16 -3.01
C SER A 83 -12.34 10.36 -4.13
N PRO A 84 -12.82 11.60 -4.34
CA PRO A 84 -13.86 11.90 -5.33
C PRO A 84 -13.35 11.66 -6.76
N SER A 85 -14.24 11.22 -7.65
CA SER A 85 -13.96 10.89 -9.07
C SER A 85 -13.52 12.07 -9.97
N SER A 86 -13.09 13.19 -9.38
CA SER A 86 -12.69 14.39 -10.10
C SER A 86 -11.18 14.43 -10.34
N PRO A 87 -10.73 14.61 -11.60
CA PRO A 87 -9.30 14.59 -11.98
C PRO A 87 -8.49 15.80 -11.50
N PHE A 88 -9.13 16.74 -10.79
CA PHE A 88 -8.49 17.95 -10.25
C PHE A 88 -8.38 17.95 -8.73
N LEU A 89 -9.01 16.98 -8.06
CA LEU A 89 -8.99 16.94 -6.61
C LEU A 89 -7.74 16.20 -6.13
N PRO A 90 -7.09 16.72 -5.09
CA PRO A 90 -5.93 16.08 -4.55
C PRO A 90 -6.32 14.73 -3.92
N ILE A 91 -5.44 13.75 -4.05
CA ILE A 91 -5.68 12.36 -3.66
C ILE A 91 -4.88 12.06 -2.41
N ASP A 92 -5.56 11.59 -1.37
CA ASP A 92 -4.94 11.16 -0.13
C ASP A 92 -4.46 9.71 -0.25
N VAL A 93 -3.15 9.54 -0.16
CA VAL A 93 -2.50 8.23 -0.28
C VAL A 93 -1.56 7.97 0.89
N ASN A 94 -1.51 6.71 1.30
CA ASN A 94 -0.48 6.21 2.22
C ASN A 94 0.65 5.62 1.39
N VAL A 95 1.87 6.09 1.60
CA VAL A 95 3.07 5.67 0.88
C VAL A 95 3.83 4.66 1.73
N PHE A 96 4.14 3.52 1.14
CA PHE A 96 4.93 2.45 1.74
C PHE A 96 6.26 2.32 1.01
N LYS A 97 7.36 2.36 1.77
CA LYS A 97 8.71 2.23 1.26
C LYS A 97 9.20 0.80 1.38
N HIS A 98 9.94 0.35 0.37
CA HIS A 98 10.60 -0.94 0.39
C HIS A 98 11.71 -0.93 1.44
N GLU A 99 11.63 -1.85 2.40
CA GLU A 99 12.66 -1.99 3.42
C GLU A 99 13.52 -3.23 3.14
N PHE A 100 12.89 -4.41 3.04
CA PHE A 100 13.61 -5.68 2.83
C PHE A 100 12.80 -6.69 2.03
N ILE A 101 13.43 -7.32 1.03
CA ILE A 101 12.89 -8.47 0.27
C ILE A 101 11.48 -8.18 -0.27
N THR A 102 10.42 -8.54 0.47
CA THR A 102 9.00 -8.36 0.12
C THR A 102 8.24 -7.50 1.14
N ILE A 103 8.96 -6.89 2.08
CA ILE A 103 8.44 -6.11 3.21
C ILE A 103 8.47 -4.63 2.86
N PHE A 104 7.31 -4.00 2.98
CA PHE A 104 7.13 -2.57 2.80
C PHE A 104 6.61 -1.99 4.11
N ARG A 105 7.27 -0.94 4.61
CA ARG A 105 6.81 -0.23 5.80
C ARG A 105 6.18 1.08 5.40
N PHE A 106 5.12 1.44 6.12
CA PHE A 106 4.53 2.75 6.02
C PHE A 106 5.61 3.82 6.22
N SER A 107 5.64 4.78 5.31
CA SER A 107 6.56 5.92 5.37
C SER A 107 5.80 7.17 5.78
N GLU A 108 4.74 7.51 5.04
CA GLU A 108 3.99 8.75 5.24
C GLU A 108 2.61 8.68 4.59
N SER A 109 1.69 9.50 5.11
CA SER A 109 0.42 9.81 4.46
C SER A 109 0.56 11.18 3.81
N THR A 110 0.22 11.28 2.53
CA THR A 110 0.39 12.52 1.78
C THR A 110 -0.75 12.74 0.80
N THR A 111 -1.05 14.01 0.58
CA THR A 111 -2.09 14.48 -0.33
C THR A 111 -1.40 14.92 -1.62
N LEU A 112 -1.61 14.20 -2.72
CA LEU A 112 -0.90 14.41 -3.97
C LEU A 112 -1.80 15.04 -5.04
N HIS A 113 -1.22 15.90 -5.86
CA HIS A 113 -1.88 16.36 -7.07
C HIS A 113 -1.88 15.23 -8.12
N PRO A 114 -2.96 15.05 -8.91
CA PRO A 114 -3.03 14.00 -9.94
C PRO A 114 -1.91 14.06 -11.00
N ALA A 115 -1.26 15.20 -11.19
CA ALA A 115 -0.10 15.33 -12.08
C ALA A 115 1.16 14.61 -11.54
N ASP A 116 1.29 14.49 -10.21
CA ASP A 116 2.45 13.87 -9.54
C ASP A 116 2.17 12.42 -9.11
N PHE A 117 0.96 11.93 -9.37
CA PHE A 117 0.46 10.63 -8.97
C PHE A 117 -0.06 9.85 -10.17
N GLN A 118 0.59 8.73 -10.47
CA GLN A 118 0.16 7.85 -11.56
C GLN A 118 0.12 6.41 -11.09
N VAL A 119 -1.07 5.81 -11.07
CA VAL A 119 -1.22 4.37 -10.80
C VAL A 119 -0.68 3.58 -12.01
N ILE A 120 0.20 2.62 -11.73
CA ILE A 120 0.82 1.75 -12.74
C ILE A 120 0.08 0.41 -12.78
N GLU A 121 -0.09 -0.20 -11.61
CA GLU A 121 -0.70 -1.53 -11.47
C GLU A 121 -1.45 -1.60 -10.15
N ALA A 122 -2.76 -1.89 -10.22
CA ALA A 122 -3.56 -2.20 -9.03
C ALA A 122 -3.19 -3.61 -8.53
N ILE A 123 -3.06 -3.77 -7.23
CA ILE A 123 -2.65 -5.03 -6.63
C ILE A 123 -3.88 -5.72 -6.06
N ASP A 124 -3.98 -7.03 -6.32
CA ASP A 124 -4.99 -7.88 -5.72
C ASP A 124 -4.63 -8.17 -4.25
N ASP A 125 -5.62 -8.04 -3.37
CA ASP A 125 -5.49 -8.27 -1.94
C ASP A 125 -5.06 -9.72 -1.63
N SER A 126 -5.32 -10.67 -2.54
CA SER A 126 -4.86 -12.06 -2.40
C SER A 126 -3.33 -12.21 -2.47
N LEU A 127 -2.64 -11.25 -3.08
CA LEU A 127 -1.20 -11.25 -3.31
C LEU A 127 -0.42 -10.40 -2.29
N LEU A 128 -1.12 -9.82 -1.31
CA LEU A 128 -0.52 -9.04 -0.24
C LEU A 128 -1.07 -9.45 1.11
N ARG A 129 -0.32 -9.13 2.17
CA ARG A 129 -0.79 -9.24 3.55
C ARG A 129 -0.42 -7.96 4.27
N TYR A 130 -1.43 -7.23 4.71
CA TYR A 130 -1.26 -6.03 5.51
C TYR A 130 -1.34 -6.35 7.00
N GLU A 131 -0.34 -5.91 7.76
CA GLU A 131 -0.32 -5.96 9.22
C GLU A 131 -0.41 -4.54 9.76
N GLU A 132 -1.60 -4.18 10.21
CA GLU A 132 -1.93 -2.85 10.71
C GLU A 132 -1.11 -2.45 11.94
N GLU A 133 -0.90 -3.38 12.88
CA GLU A 133 -0.15 -3.17 14.12
C GLU A 133 1.25 -2.60 13.86
N ASN A 134 1.89 -3.06 12.78
CA ASN A 134 3.24 -2.65 12.40
C ASN A 134 3.25 -1.72 11.18
N GLN A 135 2.07 -1.39 10.64
CA GLN A 135 1.89 -0.66 9.40
C GLN A 135 2.78 -1.22 8.26
N THR A 136 2.81 -2.54 8.16
CA THR A 136 3.72 -3.27 7.28
C THR A 136 2.92 -4.07 6.25
N VAL A 137 3.32 -4.01 4.99
CA VAL A 137 2.74 -4.77 3.89
C VAL A 137 3.75 -5.80 3.42
N PHE A 138 3.33 -7.06 3.39
CA PHE A 138 4.08 -8.17 2.81
C PHE A 138 3.53 -8.45 1.42
N LEU A 139 4.37 -8.33 0.40
CA LEU A 139 3.99 -8.63 -0.98
C LEU A 139 4.40 -10.04 -1.40
N ALA A 140 3.64 -10.64 -2.30
CA ALA A 140 4.07 -11.85 -2.99
C ALA A 140 5.34 -11.59 -3.81
N LYS A 141 6.17 -12.62 -3.96
CA LYS A 141 7.43 -12.53 -4.73
C LYS A 141 7.21 -12.13 -6.20
N SER A 142 6.09 -12.53 -6.80
CA SER A 142 5.69 -12.15 -8.15
C SER A 142 5.57 -10.62 -8.30
N LEU A 143 4.99 -9.93 -7.32
CA LEU A 143 4.86 -8.47 -7.34
C LEU A 143 6.21 -7.76 -7.20
N MET A 144 7.17 -8.36 -6.49
CA MET A 144 8.54 -7.84 -6.45
C MET A 144 9.26 -7.95 -7.80
N GLU A 145 8.90 -8.93 -8.63
CA GLU A 145 9.38 -8.98 -10.02
C GLU A 145 8.78 -7.85 -10.86
N HIS A 146 7.51 -7.53 -10.65
CA HIS A 146 6.84 -6.42 -11.34
C HIS A 146 7.45 -5.08 -10.93
N LEU A 147 7.59 -4.82 -9.63
CA LEU A 147 8.22 -3.60 -9.13
C LEU A 147 9.64 -3.39 -9.66
N ARG A 148 10.44 -4.47 -9.77
CA ARG A 148 11.77 -4.39 -10.39
C ARG A 148 11.71 -4.00 -11.86
N ARG A 149 10.71 -4.43 -12.61
CA ARG A 149 10.52 -4.01 -14.01
C ARG A 149 10.17 -2.53 -14.12
N PHE A 150 9.32 -2.01 -13.22
CA PHE A 150 8.95 -0.60 -13.21
C PHE A 150 10.07 0.33 -12.72
N SER A 151 10.91 -0.15 -11.79
CA SER A 151 12.05 0.61 -11.25
C SER A 151 13.29 0.55 -12.15
N ALA A 152 13.39 -0.47 -13.01
CA ALA A 152 14.51 -0.64 -13.95
C ALA A 152 14.46 0.43 -15.05
N ASP A 153 14.96 1.62 -14.76
CA ASP A 153 15.25 2.62 -15.77
C ASP A 153 16.34 2.05 -16.72
N PRO A 154 16.03 1.87 -18.02
CA PRO A 154 16.98 1.32 -18.98
C PRO A 154 18.28 2.14 -19.06
N ARG A 155 18.25 3.43 -18.71
CA ARG A 155 19.42 4.30 -18.70
C ARG A 155 20.39 3.95 -17.55
N LYS A 156 19.86 3.63 -16.36
CA LYS A 156 20.68 3.24 -15.20
C LYS A 156 21.26 1.83 -15.36
N ALA A 157 20.50 0.91 -15.95
CA ALA A 157 20.98 -0.43 -16.28
C ALA A 157 22.21 -0.38 -17.22
N ARG A 158 22.17 0.51 -18.22
CA ARG A 158 23.26 0.68 -19.20
C ARG A 158 24.53 1.23 -18.57
N LEU A 159 24.43 2.17 -17.63
CA LEU A 159 25.58 2.71 -16.90
C LEU A 159 26.20 1.68 -15.96
N GLN A 160 25.41 0.86 -15.25
CA GLN A 160 25.96 -0.23 -14.43
C GLN A 160 26.66 -1.30 -15.28
N GLN A 161 26.12 -1.63 -16.47
CA GLN A 161 26.78 -2.56 -17.39
C GLN A 161 28.11 -1.97 -17.90
N GLN A 162 28.14 -0.68 -18.22
CA GLN A 162 29.36 0.00 -18.66
C GLN A 162 30.41 0.08 -17.54
N GLN A 163 30.01 0.35 -16.29
CA GLN A 163 30.91 0.35 -15.14
C GLN A 163 31.46 -1.05 -14.82
N ARG A 164 30.63 -2.11 -14.93
CA ARG A 164 31.10 -3.49 -14.77
C ARG A 164 32.17 -3.85 -15.79
N LEU A 165 31.98 -3.48 -17.06
CA LEU A 165 32.97 -3.73 -18.12
C LEU A 165 34.31 -3.03 -17.86
N LEU A 166 34.28 -1.80 -17.33
CA LEU A 166 35.49 -1.04 -16.99
C LEU A 166 36.20 -1.60 -15.75
N ALA A 167 35.45 -2.05 -14.73
CA ALA A 167 36.00 -2.64 -13.51
C ALA A 167 36.63 -4.03 -13.73
N SER A 168 36.20 -4.76 -14.77
CA SER A 168 36.79 -6.04 -15.17
C SER A 168 38.03 -5.92 -16.06
N ARG A 169 38.57 -4.70 -16.28
CA ARG A 169 39.85 -4.58 -17.00
C ARG A 169 40.98 -5.17 -16.14
N PRO A 170 41.73 -6.16 -16.66
CA PRO A 170 42.88 -6.68 -15.93
C PRO A 170 43.88 -5.54 -15.71
N SER A 171 44.12 -5.23 -14.44
CA SER A 171 45.19 -4.34 -14.03
C SER A 171 46.50 -5.08 -14.29
N TYR A 172 47.13 -4.79 -15.43
CA TYR A 172 48.43 -5.37 -15.74
C TYR A 172 49.44 -4.87 -14.70
N PRO A 173 50.13 -5.77 -13.97
CA PRO A 173 51.19 -5.36 -13.07
C PRO A 173 52.31 -4.76 -13.90
N SER A 174 52.55 -3.47 -13.71
CA SER A 174 53.66 -2.76 -14.33
C SER A 174 54.97 -3.34 -13.79
N GLN A 175 55.58 -4.25 -14.56
CA GLN A 175 56.89 -4.81 -14.27
C GLN A 175 57.92 -3.68 -14.41
N ARG A 176 58.25 -3.04 -13.28
CA ARG A 176 59.49 -2.26 -13.15
C ARG A 176 60.67 -3.21 -13.32
N TYR A 177 61.24 -3.21 -14.52
CA TYR A 177 62.57 -3.74 -14.77
C TYR A 177 63.56 -3.00 -13.88
N ARG A 178 64.08 -3.71 -12.86
CA ARG A 178 65.21 -3.27 -12.05
C ARG A 178 66.47 -3.63 -12.83
N GLN A 179 66.98 -2.68 -13.61
CA GLN A 179 68.28 -2.79 -14.26
C GLN A 179 69.37 -2.85 -13.18
N ARG A 180 70.32 -3.78 -13.37
CA ARG A 180 71.55 -3.92 -12.60
C ARG A 180 72.62 -2.99 -13.15
#